data_AF-A0A1I2DP04-F1
#
_entry.id   AF-A0A1I2DP04-F1
#
_cell.length_a   1.000
_cell.length_b   1.000
_cell.length_c   1.000
_cell.angle_alpha   90.00
_cell.angle_beta   90.00
_cell.angle_gamma   90.00
#
_symmetry.space_group_name_H-M   'P 1'
#
loop_
_entity.id
_entity.type
_entity.pdbx_description
1 polymer ?
#
loop_
_entity_poly.entity_id
_entity_poly.type
_entity_poly.pdbx_seq_one_letter_code
_entity_poly.pdbx_strand_id
1 'polypeptide(L)' 'MPFTGSDNGDESTLFLSGHLDEHSVAEFKALTDALVAEGRRHVVLDMSGLENIESVRWPPSPRFTALPRGRGT' A
#
# COMPACT_ATOMS: atom_id res chain seq x y z
N MET A 1 12.88 1.39 1.67
CA MET A 1 12.52 1.55 0.24
C MET A 1 11.99 2.98 0.03
N PRO A 2 12.30 3.72 -1.04
CA PRO A 2 11.79 5.09 -1.21
C PRO A 2 10.29 5.09 -1.57
N PHE A 3 9.51 5.91 -0.87
CA PHE A 3 8.10 6.15 -1.12
C PHE A 3 7.85 7.65 -1.34
N THR A 4 7.02 7.99 -2.33
CA THR A 4 6.52 9.36 -2.53
C THR A 4 5.00 9.35 -2.46
N GLY A 5 4.42 10.30 -1.74
CA GLY A 5 2.98 10.46 -1.64
C GLY A 5 2.49 11.66 -2.45
N SER A 6 1.38 11.50 -3.15
CA SER A 6 0.60 12.60 -3.73
C SER A 6 -0.83 12.53 -3.20
N ASP A 7 -1.38 13.66 -2.76
CA ASP A 7 -2.72 13.74 -2.21
C ASP A 7 -3.54 14.79 -2.98
N ASN A 8 -4.67 14.36 -3.52
CA ASN A 8 -5.60 15.22 -4.26
C ASN A 8 -6.94 15.41 -3.51
N GLY A 9 -6.97 15.14 -2.20
CA GLY A 9 -8.14 15.33 -1.34
C GLY A 9 -8.99 14.07 -1.19
N ASP A 10 -9.54 13.57 -2.30
CA ASP A 10 -10.34 12.33 -2.29
C ASP A 10 -9.49 11.06 -2.41
N GLU A 11 -8.30 11.17 -2.99
CA GLU A 11 -7.42 10.06 -3.30
C GLU A 11 -5.98 10.36 -2.87
N SER A 12 -5.37 9.40 -2.19
CA SER A 12 -3.95 9.42 -1.85
C SER A 12 -3.21 8.37 -2.67
N THR A 13 -2.26 8.80 -3.48
CA THR A 13 -1.42 7.90 -4.30
C THR A 13 -0.07 7.72 -3.63
N LEU A 14 0.35 6.46 -3.45
CA LEU A 14 1.68 6.07 -2.99
C LEU A 14 2.48 5.48 -4.14
N PHE A 15 3.59 6.13 -4.48
CA PHE A 15 4.54 5.64 -5.48
C PHE A 15 5.59 4.76 -4.82
N LEU A 16 5.65 3.50 -5.26
CA LEU A 16 6.58 2.48 -4.80
C LEU A 16 7.67 2.26 -5.86
N SER A 17 8.94 2.30 -5.44
CA SER A 17 10.06 2.05 -6.34
C SER A 17 11.18 1.22 -5.70
N GLY A 18 11.81 0.33 -6.47
CA GLY A 18 12.85 -0.59 -6.00
C GLY A 18 12.32 -2.00 -5.69
N HIS A 19 12.68 -2.58 -4.55
CA HIS A 19 12.27 -3.94 -4.14
C HIS A 19 11.33 -3.93 -2.93
N LEU A 20 10.26 -4.73 -2.99
CA LEU A 20 9.37 -5.01 -1.85
C LEU A 20 9.75 -6.36 -1.23
N ASP A 21 10.28 -6.31 -0.02
CA ASP A 21 10.85 -7.41 0.76
C ASP A 21 10.33 -7.39 2.21
N GLU A 22 10.78 -8.34 3.04
CA GLU A 22 10.31 -8.47 4.42
C GLU A 22 10.66 -7.26 5.31
N HIS A 23 11.68 -6.48 4.94
CA HIS A 23 12.10 -5.31 5.69
C HIS A 23 11.26 -4.07 5.32
N SER A 24 10.99 -3.90 4.03
CA SER A 24 10.22 -2.78 3.49
C SER A 24 8.71 -2.94 3.68
N VAL A 25 8.19 -4.16 3.83
CA VAL A 25 6.75 -4.39 4.08
C VAL A 25 6.28 -3.75 5.39
N ALA A 26 7.14 -3.65 6.41
CA ALA A 26 6.82 -3.03 7.69
C ALA A 26 6.70 -1.50 7.56
N GLU A 27 7.64 -0.87 6.85
CA GLU A 27 7.61 0.57 6.54
C GLU A 27 6.36 0.92 5.71
N PHE A 28 6.10 0.14 4.68
CA PHE A 28 4.96 0.32 3.80
C PHE A 28 3.62 0.14 4.53
N LYS A 29 3.55 -0.81 5.46
CA LYS A 29 2.39 -0.95 6.34
C LYS A 29 2.18 0.27 7.23
N ALA A 30 3.23 0.79 7.87
CA ALA A 30 3.11 1.96 8.73
C ALA A 30 2.58 3.18 7.96
N LEU A 31 3.05 3.38 6.73
CA LEU A 31 2.58 4.43 5.83
C LEU A 31 1.10 4.26 5.47
N THR A 32 0.71 3.04 5.12
CA THR A 32 -0.67 2.75 4.74
C THR A 32 -1.63 2.86 5.93
N ASP A 33 -1.22 2.39 7.11
CA ASP A 33 -1.99 2.53 8.36
C ASP A 33 -2.16 4.00 8.76
N ALA A 34 -1.15 4.86 8.51
CA ALA A 34 -1.24 6.30 8.75
C ALA A 34 -2.29 6.95 7.84
N LEU A 35 -2.29 6.66 6.53
CA LEU A 35 -3.30 7.17 5.60
C LEU A 35 -4.72 6.72 6.00
N VAL A 36 -4.86 5.48 6.46
CA VAL A 36 -6.16 4.99 6.94
C VAL A 36 -6.56 5.69 8.25
N ALA A 37 -5.61 5.94 9.16
CA ALA A 37 -5.87 6.68 10.40
C ALA A 37 -6.30 8.14 10.13
N GLU A 38 -5.79 8.75 9.05
CA GLU A 38 -6.22 10.05 8.55
C GLU A 38 -7.61 10.03 7.90
N GLY A 39 -8.25 8.86 7.79
CA GLY A 39 -9.59 8.73 7.19
C GLY A 39 -9.59 8.73 5.67
N ARG A 40 -8.44 8.51 5.03
CA ARG A 40 -8.36 8.35 3.57
C ARG A 40 -9.13 7.09 3.17
N ARG A 41 -10.11 7.27 2.27
CA ARG A 41 -10.99 6.19 1.81
C ARG A 41 -10.48 5.53 0.53
N HIS A 42 -9.74 6.28 -0.30
CA HIS A 42 -9.20 5.81 -1.56
C HIS A 42 -7.68 5.99 -1.53
N VAL A 43 -6.98 4.86 -1.44
CA VAL A 43 -5.52 4.82 -1.50
C VAL A 43 -5.11 4.04 -2.73
N VAL A 44 -4.43 4.71 -3.66
CA VAL A 44 -3.88 4.10 -4.88
C VAL A 44 -2.42 3.78 -4.62
N LEU A 45 -2.02 2.56 -4.97
CA LEU A 45 -0.64 2.12 -4.92
C LEU A 45 -0.10 2.08 -6.35
N ASP A 46 0.74 3.06 -6.69
CA ASP A 46 1.47 3.04 -7.95
C ASP A 46 2.73 2.18 -7.79
N MET A 47 2.71 1.03 -8.45
CA MET A 47 3.77 0.03 -8.45
C MET A 47 4.62 0.06 -9.73
N SER A 48 4.50 1.09 -10.57
CA SER A 48 5.21 1.17 -11.84
C SER A 48 6.74 1.22 -11.71
N GLY A 49 7.26 1.65 -10.54
CA GLY A 49 8.68 1.68 -10.23
C GLY A 49 9.21 0.44 -9.51
N LEU A 50 8.39 -0.59 -9.26
CA LEU A 50 8.82 -1.81 -8.58
C LEU A 50 9.61 -2.72 -9.53
N GLU A 51 10.80 -3.10 -9.10
CA GLU A 51 11.70 -4.01 -9.82
C GLU A 51 11.48 -5.47 -9.39
N ASN A 52 11.15 -5.71 -8.12
CA ASN A 52 10.85 -7.04 -7.60
C ASN A 52 9.87 -6.98 -6.42
N ILE A 53 9.03 -8.02 -6.30
CA ILE A 53 8.15 -8.27 -5.17
C ILE A 53 8.47 -9.68 -4.65
N GLU A 54 8.98 -9.75 -3.43
CA GLU A 54 9.19 -11.01 -2.74
C GLU A 54 7.89 -11.53 -2.11
N SER A 55 7.80 -12.85 -1.93
CA SER A 55 6.69 -13.47 -1.21
C SER A 55 6.79 -13.16 0.28
N VAL A 56 6.24 -12.03 0.69
CA VAL A 56 6.28 -11.54 2.06
C VAL A 56 4.93 -11.67 2.74
N ARG A 57 4.96 -11.96 4.04
CA ARG A 57 3.74 -11.98 4.85
C ARG A 57 3.38 -10.54 5.21
N TRP A 58 2.20 -10.10 4.79
CA TRP A 58 1.64 -8.83 5.25
C TRP A 58 1.48 -8.86 6.78
N PRO A 59 2.02 -7.89 7.53
CA PRO A 59 1.83 -7.85 8.97
C PRO A 59 0.35 -7.55 9.30
N PRO A 60 -0.19 -8.05 10.41
CA PRO A 60 -1.60 -7.86 10.76
C PRO A 60 -1.95 -6.37 10.83
N SER A 61 -2.92 -5.93 10.00
CA SER A 61 -3.52 -4.59 10.08
C SER A 61 -4.97 -4.72 10.54
N PRO A 62 -5.42 -3.90 11.50
CA PRO A 62 -6.80 -3.95 12.00
C PRO A 62 -7.84 -3.40 11.00
N ARG A 63 -7.42 -2.85 9.85
CA ARG A 63 -8.30 -2.13 8.91
C ARG A 63 -8.21 -2.58 7.45
N PHE A 64 -7.26 -3.43 7.10
CA PHE A 64 -7.18 -4.03 5.76
C PHE A 64 -7.82 -5.41 5.75
N THR A 65 -9.03 -5.50 5.21
CA THR A 65 -9.58 -6.76 4.73
C THR A 65 -9.25 -6.87 3.25
N ALA A 66 -8.37 -7.80 2.88
CA ALA A 66 -8.18 -8.15 1.47
C ALA A 66 -9.49 -8.74 0.94
N LEU A 67 -10.23 -7.95 0.16
CA LEU A 67 -11.43 -8.45 -0.51
C LEU A 67 -10.97 -9.29 -1.71
N PRO A 68 -11.39 -10.57 -1.80
CA PRO A 68 -11.19 -11.32 -3.04
C PRO A 68 -11.88 -10.54 -4.16
N ARG A 69 -11.25 -10.45 -5.34
CA ARG A 69 -11.88 -9.88 -6.52
C ARG A 69 -13.25 -10.52 -6.67
N GLY A 70 -14.30 -9.72 -6.49
CA GLY A 70 -15.67 -10.17 -6.77
C GLY A 70 -15.68 -10.69 -8.20
N ARG A 71 -16.08 -11.95 -8.37
CA ARG A 71 -16.53 -12.42 -9.69
C ARG A 71 -17.69 -11.50 -10.06
N GLY A 72 -17.49 -10.68 -11.09
CA GLY A 72 -18.59 -10.04 -11.79
C GLY A 72 -19.54 -11.16 -12.22
N THR A 73 -20.76 -11.08 -11.70
CA THR A 73 -21.92 -11.82 -12.21
C THR A 73 -22.28 -11.31 -13.59
#